data_AF-A0A540MI68-F1
#
_entry.id   AF-A0A540MI68-F1
#
_cell.length_a   1.000
_cell.length_b   1.000
_cell.length_c   1.000
_cell.angle_alpha   90.00
_cell.angle_beta   90.00
_cell.angle_gamma   90.00
#
_symmetry.space_group_name_H-M   'P 1'
#
loop_
_entity.id
_entity.type
_entity.pdbx_description
1 polymer ?
#
loop_
_entity_poly.entity_id
_entity_poly.type
_entity_poly.pdbx_seq_one_letter_code
_entity_poly.pdbx_strand_id
1 'polypeptide(L)'
;MKGSNYPLSEDQPEVPYTEEQIRKVFKSFDKNTDGQLSKAELQAAFAKLGAKWTSVRAWLSLWHADDNGDHFISLDNELDKLVDYVLKLGYTH
;
A
#
# COMPACT_ATOMS: atom_id res chain seq x y z
N MET A 1 23.98 16.51 32.55
CA MET A 1 24.71 15.28 32.16
C MET A 1 23.70 14.15 32.00
N LYS A 2 23.96 13.22 31.08
CA LYS A 2 23.01 12.31 30.41
C LYS A 2 22.20 11.39 31.34
N GLY A 3 21.01 11.04 30.87
CA GLY A 3 20.17 9.97 31.39
C GLY A 3 18.97 9.72 30.47
N SER A 4 19.24 9.27 29.24
CA SER A 4 18.24 8.81 28.27
C SER A 4 17.61 7.50 28.74
N ASN A 5 16.28 7.49 28.90
CA ASN A 5 15.47 6.27 28.81
C ASN A 5 14.00 6.68 28.62
N TYR A 6 13.58 6.86 27.37
CA TYR A 6 12.17 6.71 27.03
C TYR A 6 11.96 5.21 26.78
N PRO A 7 11.19 4.49 27.62
CA PRO A 7 10.85 3.12 27.32
C PRO A 7 10.02 3.11 26.03
N LEU A 8 10.48 2.32 25.06
CA LEU A 8 9.70 1.91 23.91
C LEU A 8 8.43 1.23 24.46
N SER A 9 7.27 1.84 24.26
CA SER A 9 5.99 1.32 24.73
C SER A 9 5.65 0.02 24.01
N GLU A 10 5.78 -1.09 24.73
CA GLU A 10 5.11 -2.37 24.46
C GLU A 10 3.58 -2.13 24.41
N ASP A 11 2.88 -2.80 23.48
CA ASP A 11 1.42 -2.84 23.28
C ASP A 11 0.70 -1.63 22.63
N GLN A 12 1.10 -1.25 21.42
CA GLN A 12 0.08 -0.80 20.45
C GLN A 12 -0.45 -2.07 19.75
N PRO A 13 -1.75 -2.42 19.87
CA PRO A 13 -2.29 -3.53 19.11
C PRO A 13 -2.15 -3.20 17.63
N GLU A 14 -1.47 -4.06 16.87
CA GLU A 14 -1.37 -3.92 15.42
C GLU A 14 -2.79 -3.98 14.83
N VAL A 15 -3.32 -2.83 14.39
CA VAL A 15 -4.69 -2.77 13.86
C VAL A 15 -4.64 -3.08 12.37
N PRO A 16 -5.34 -4.11 11.88
CA PRO A 16 -5.37 -4.39 10.45
C PRO A 16 -5.98 -3.20 9.70
N TYR A 17 -5.42 -2.88 8.55
CA TYR A 17 -6.03 -1.87 7.69
C TYR A 17 -7.41 -2.34 7.19
N THR A 18 -8.40 -1.46 7.21
CA THR A 18 -9.68 -1.71 6.54
C THR A 18 -9.56 -1.50 5.02
N GLU A 19 -10.53 -2.04 4.29
CA GLU A 19 -10.63 -1.85 2.84
C GLU A 19 -10.60 -0.37 2.45
N GLU A 20 -11.37 0.48 3.16
CA GLU A 20 -11.44 1.91 2.89
C GLU A 20 -10.13 2.62 3.20
N GLN A 21 -9.40 2.19 4.24
CA GLN A 21 -8.10 2.75 4.56
C GLN A 21 -7.08 2.40 3.47
N ILE A 22 -7.06 1.16 2.99
CA ILE A 22 -6.19 0.72 1.89
C ILE A 22 -6.50 1.51 0.62
N ARG A 23 -7.79 1.60 0.24
CA ARG A 23 -8.24 2.41 -0.90
C ARG A 23 -7.74 3.86 -0.79
N LYS A 24 -7.89 4.48 0.39
CA LYS A 24 -7.42 5.86 0.64
C LYS A 24 -5.92 6.00 0.51
N VAL A 25 -5.15 5.03 1.03
CA VAL A 25 -3.69 5.01 0.87
C VAL A 25 -3.35 5.03 -0.60
N PHE A 26 -3.80 4.04 -1.38
CA PHE A 26 -3.47 3.96 -2.81
C PHE A 26 -3.92 5.19 -3.60
N LYS A 27 -5.16 5.67 -3.39
CA LYS A 27 -5.64 6.91 -4.02
C LYS A 27 -4.80 8.15 -3.69
N SER A 28 -4.21 8.21 -2.49
CA SER A 28 -3.34 9.34 -2.10
C SER A 28 -1.96 9.31 -2.75
N PHE A 29 -1.59 8.19 -3.39
CA PHE A 29 -0.31 8.00 -4.07
C PHE A 29 -0.36 8.25 -5.57
N ASP A 30 -1.54 8.40 -6.18
CA ASP A 30 -1.69 8.99 -7.51
C ASP A 30 -1.28 10.48 -7.43
N LYS A 31 -0.02 10.79 -7.73
CA LYS A 31 0.56 12.12 -7.55
C LYS A 31 0.37 13.01 -8.77
N ASN A 32 0.36 12.40 -9.95
CA ASN A 32 0.12 13.09 -11.20
C ASN A 32 -1.38 13.24 -11.49
N THR A 33 -2.27 12.65 -10.68
CA THR A 33 -3.73 12.74 -10.78
C THR A 33 -4.24 12.27 -12.13
N ASP A 34 -3.60 11.24 -12.69
CA ASP A 34 -3.99 10.68 -13.99
C ASP A 34 -5.07 9.58 -13.85
N GLY A 35 -5.52 9.31 -12.62
CA GLY A 35 -6.53 8.30 -12.33
C GLY A 35 -6.00 6.87 -12.33
N GLN A 36 -4.67 6.72 -12.36
CA GLN A 36 -4.00 5.43 -12.42
C GLN A 36 -2.80 5.41 -11.46
N LEU A 37 -2.30 4.23 -11.15
CA LEU A 37 -1.12 4.07 -10.30
C LEU A 37 0.00 3.43 -11.10
N SER A 38 1.07 4.20 -11.27
CA SER A 38 2.31 3.67 -11.82
C SER A 38 3.00 2.71 -10.85
N LYS A 39 3.91 1.89 -11.36
CA LYS A 39 4.77 1.03 -10.53
C LYS A 39 5.51 1.79 -9.42
N ALA A 40 5.94 3.02 -9.70
CA ALA A 40 6.65 3.85 -8.72
C ALA A 40 5.73 4.30 -7.58
N GLU A 41 4.49 4.68 -7.90
CA GLU A 41 3.48 5.09 -6.93
C GLU A 41 3.00 3.91 -6.09
N LEU A 42 2.79 2.74 -6.72
CA LEU A 42 2.53 1.49 -6.01
C LEU A 42 3.65 1.17 -5.02
N GLN A 43 4.92 1.29 -5.45
CA GLN A 43 6.06 1.04 -4.57
C GLN A 43 6.05 1.97 -3.35
N ALA A 44 5.75 3.26 -3.55
CA ALA A 44 5.66 4.23 -2.47
C ALA A 44 4.46 3.94 -1.54
N ALA A 45 3.32 3.53 -2.09
CA ALA A 45 2.15 3.11 -1.32
C ALA A 45 2.45 1.89 -0.45
N PHE A 46 3.11 0.86 -0.99
CA PHE A 46 3.54 -0.31 -0.22
C PHE A 46 4.57 0.04 0.85
N ALA A 47 5.45 1.02 0.62
CA ALA A 47 6.35 1.52 1.65
C ALA A 47 5.56 2.14 2.81
N LYS A 48 4.48 2.88 2.52
CA LYS A 48 3.61 3.47 3.54
C LYS A 48 2.85 2.42 4.36
N LEU A 49 2.50 1.29 3.75
CA LEU A 49 1.89 0.13 4.41
C LEU A 49 2.92 -0.73 5.20
N GLY A 50 4.19 -0.34 5.24
CA GLY A 50 5.23 -1.06 6.00
C GLY A 50 5.81 -2.29 5.28
N ALA A 51 5.62 -2.43 3.96
CA ALA A 51 6.15 -3.56 3.22
C ALA A 51 7.69 -3.51 3.14
N LYS A 52 8.36 -4.64 3.44
CA LYS A 52 9.83 -4.76 3.33
C LYS A 52 10.33 -4.85 1.88
N TRP A 53 9.57 -5.50 0.99
CA TRP A 53 9.95 -5.74 -0.40
C TRP A 53 9.04 -4.98 -1.36
N THR A 54 9.03 -3.66 -1.25
CA THR A 54 8.08 -2.77 -1.94
C THR A 54 8.07 -2.96 -3.46
N SER A 55 9.24 -3.11 -4.09
CA SER A 55 9.33 -3.31 -5.55
C SER A 55 8.74 -4.65 -5.99
N VAL A 56 8.90 -5.70 -5.19
CA VAL A 56 8.29 -7.02 -5.43
C VAL A 56 6.79 -6.93 -5.24
N ARG A 57 6.33 -6.23 -4.19
CA ARG A 57 4.90 -6.02 -3.95
C ARG A 57 4.22 -5.25 -5.08
N ALA A 58 4.86 -4.17 -5.56
CA ALA A 58 4.38 -3.39 -6.70
C ALA A 58 4.28 -4.22 -7.99
N TRP A 59 5.26 -5.10 -8.24
CA TRP A 59 5.22 -6.00 -9.40
C TRP A 59 4.13 -7.06 -9.28
N LEU A 60 3.99 -7.68 -8.11
CA LEU A 60 2.93 -8.66 -7.85
C LEU A 60 1.53 -8.04 -7.92
N SER A 61 1.36 -6.79 -7.46
CA SER A 61 0.09 -6.08 -7.59
C SER A 61 -0.28 -5.84 -9.05
N LEU A 62 0.68 -5.43 -9.88
CA LEU A 62 0.44 -5.30 -11.32
C LEU A 62 0.01 -6.64 -11.91
N TRP A 63 0.76 -7.70 -11.62
CA TRP A 63 0.42 -9.05 -12.09
C TRP A 63 -0.98 -9.54 -11.65
N HIS A 64 -1.51 -9.02 -10.55
CA HIS A 64 -2.81 -9.45 -10.01
C HIS A 64 -4.00 -8.57 -10.42
N ALA A 65 -3.76 -7.29 -10.73
CA ALA A 65 -4.83 -6.29 -10.89
C ALA A 65 -4.82 -5.56 -12.24
N ASP A 66 -3.72 -5.58 -12.99
CA ASP A 66 -3.61 -5.01 -14.35
C ASP A 66 -4.27 -5.97 -15.35
N ASP A 67 -5.55 -5.73 -15.67
CA ASP A 67 -6.30 -6.58 -16.60
C ASP A 67 -6.10 -6.17 -18.05
N ASN A 68 -5.88 -4.88 -18.28
CA ASN A 68 -5.78 -4.30 -19.61
C ASN A 68 -4.35 -4.41 -20.20
N GLY A 69 -3.35 -4.74 -19.37
CA GLY A 69 -1.96 -4.94 -19.74
C GLY A 69 -1.20 -3.65 -20.01
N ASP A 70 -1.64 -2.51 -19.47
CA ASP A 70 -1.00 -1.21 -19.68
C ASP A 70 0.15 -0.93 -18.70
N HIS A 71 0.36 -1.81 -17.71
CA HIS A 71 1.33 -1.71 -16.62
C HIS A 71 1.04 -0.59 -15.60
N PHE A 72 -0.20 -0.12 -15.55
CA PHE A 72 -0.75 0.74 -14.52
C PHE A 72 -1.90 0.02 -13.80
N ILE A 73 -2.34 0.58 -12.67
CA ILE A 73 -3.58 0.16 -12.02
C ILE A 73 -4.56 1.31 -12.06
N SER A 74 -5.65 1.16 -12.81
CA SER A 74 -6.74 2.14 -12.87
C SER A 74 -7.47 2.24 -11.53
N LEU A 75 -7.64 3.48 -11.04
CA LEU A 75 -8.37 3.74 -9.79
C LEU A 75 -9.87 3.42 -9.88
N ASP A 76 -10.42 3.44 -11.09
CA ASP A 76 -11.85 3.21 -11.35
C ASP A 76 -12.16 1.75 -11.64
N ASN A 77 -11.31 1.05 -12.39
CA ASN A 77 -11.61 -0.30 -12.90
C ASN A 77 -10.85 -1.42 -12.19
N GLU A 78 -9.66 -1.16 -11.66
CA GLU A 78 -8.71 -2.21 -11.23
C GLU A 78 -8.34 -2.10 -9.74
N LEU A 79 -8.65 -0.96 -9.10
CA LEU A 79 -8.36 -0.71 -7.69
C LEU A 79 -8.98 -1.76 -6.77
N ASP A 80 -10.18 -2.25 -7.08
CA ASP A 80 -10.85 -3.27 -6.26
C ASP A 80 -10.02 -4.56 -6.15
N LYS A 81 -9.41 -5.00 -7.27
CA LYS A 81 -8.52 -6.17 -7.30
C LYS A 81 -7.23 -5.94 -6.53
N LEU A 82 -6.67 -4.74 -6.66
CA LEU A 82 -5.49 -4.33 -5.89
C LEU A 82 -5.78 -4.38 -4.39
N VAL A 83 -6.92 -3.83 -3.97
CA VAL A 83 -7.32 -3.74 -2.56
C VAL A 83 -7.58 -5.14 -1.98
N ASP A 84 -8.30 -6.01 -2.70
CA ASP A 84 -8.52 -7.40 -2.30
C ASP A 84 -7.19 -8.17 -2.14
N TYR A 85 -6.26 -8.00 -3.08
CA TYR A 85 -4.92 -8.56 -2.95
C TYR A 85 -4.20 -8.05 -1.69
N VAL A 86 -4.24 -6.75 -1.42
CA VAL A 86 -3.54 -6.14 -0.28
C VAL A 86 -4.16 -6.57 1.05
N LEU A 87 -5.49 -6.70 1.13
CA LEU A 87 -6.19 -7.22 2.31
C LEU A 87 -5.74 -8.66 2.63
N LYS A 88 -5.58 -9.51 1.61
CA LYS A 88 -5.07 -10.88 1.78
C LYS A 88 -3.63 -10.95 2.31
N LEU A 89 -2.85 -9.86 2.18
CA LEU A 89 -1.50 -9.78 2.73
C LEU A 89 -1.46 -9.45 4.23
N GLY A 90 -2.56 -8.93 4.80
CA GLY A 90 -2.70 -8.70 6.25
C GLY A 90 -1.83 -7.58 6.81
N TYR A 91 -1.70 -6.44 6.11
CA TYR A 91 -0.98 -5.28 6.64
C TYR A 91 -1.71 -4.63 7.83
N THR A 92 -0.92 -4.10 8.77
CA THR A 92 -1.36 -3.47 10.02
C THR A 92 -0.76 -2.06 10.17
N HIS A 93 -1.37 -1.22 11.03
CA HIS A 93 -0.95 0.14 11.34
C HIS A 93 -1.03 0.47 12.83
#